data_AF-A0AAD9EW52-F1
#
_entry.id   AF-A0AAD9EW52-F1
#
_cell.length_a   1.000
_cell.length_b   1.000
_cell.length_c   1.000
_cell.angle_alpha   90.00
_cell.angle_beta   90.00
_cell.angle_gamma   90.00
#
_symmetry.space_group_name_H-M   'P 1'
#
loop_
_entity.id
_entity.type
_entity.pdbx_description
1 polymer ?
#
loop_
_entity_poly.entity_id
_entity_poly.type
_entity_poly.pdbx_seq_one_letter_code
_entity_poly.pdbx_strand_id
1 'polypeptide(L)'
;MESECRVPSACCRPRVLVLQALFWSLVSLRVFGAALLSEEKTTAAERPCWLLEDFVVTAECSPCTAFQTTSWASCGPTGFVERVNCTRSNKDEYKSCRSSLLEERLFWRFEASMLVLTLSSSVVVVLRQRLLDRLASEKVRRQIESI
;
A
#
# COMPACT_ATOMS: atom_id res chain seq x y z
N MET A 1 -41.24 -28.93 0.61
CA MET A 1 -39.99 -29.64 0.29
C MET A 1 -39.41 -28.99 -0.95
N GLU A 2 -38.17 -28.53 -0.82
CA GLU A 2 -37.22 -28.21 -1.91
C GLU A 2 -37.62 -27.11 -2.91
N SER A 3 -37.39 -25.87 -2.50
CA SER A 3 -37.17 -24.73 -3.38
C SER A 3 -35.89 -24.94 -4.21
N GLU A 4 -36.07 -25.34 -5.47
CA GLU A 4 -35.00 -25.56 -6.44
C GLU A 4 -34.19 -24.28 -6.72
N CYS A 5 -32.94 -24.29 -6.23
CA CYS A 5 -31.88 -23.40 -6.64
C CYS A 5 -31.57 -23.54 -8.15
N ARG A 6 -32.30 -22.82 -9.00
CA ARG A 6 -32.09 -22.84 -10.47
C ARG A 6 -31.21 -21.69 -10.98
N VAL A 7 -30.15 -21.33 -10.24
CA VAL A 7 -29.05 -20.50 -10.75
C VAL A 7 -27.73 -20.92 -10.10
N PRO A 8 -26.88 -21.72 -10.78
CA PRO A 8 -25.60 -22.17 -10.23
C PRO A 8 -24.63 -21.01 -9.89
N SER A 9 -24.80 -19.85 -10.52
CA SER A 9 -23.91 -18.69 -10.36
C SER A 9 -24.24 -17.80 -9.16
N ALA A 10 -25.41 -17.97 -8.51
CA ALA A 10 -25.78 -17.16 -7.34
C ALA A 10 -25.07 -17.62 -6.05
N CYS A 11 -24.71 -18.90 -5.92
CA CYS A 11 -23.97 -19.42 -4.76
C CYS A 11 -22.46 -19.13 -4.80
N CYS A 12 -21.86 -19.00 -6.00
CA CYS A 12 -20.46 -18.58 -6.15
C CYS A 12 -20.27 -17.05 -6.03
N ARG A 13 -21.34 -16.27 -6.28
CA ARG A 13 -21.37 -14.81 -6.27
C ARG A 13 -20.96 -14.16 -4.93
N PRO A 14 -21.52 -14.56 -3.77
CA PRO A 14 -21.12 -13.99 -2.50
C PRO A 14 -19.69 -14.44 -2.16
N ARG A 15 -19.32 -15.69 -2.45
CA ARG A 15 -17.98 -16.20 -2.15
C ARG A 15 -16.88 -15.50 -2.93
N VAL A 16 -17.06 -15.25 -4.23
CA VAL A 16 -16.06 -14.52 -5.04
C VAL A 16 -15.96 -13.06 -4.62
N LEU A 17 -17.09 -12.37 -4.40
CA LEU A 17 -17.08 -10.98 -3.93
C LEU A 17 -16.50 -10.85 -2.52
N VAL A 18 -16.80 -11.80 -1.63
CA VAL A 18 -16.23 -11.88 -0.28
C VAL A 18 -14.73 -12.16 -0.37
N LEU A 19 -14.28 -13.10 -1.19
CA LEU A 19 -12.85 -13.38 -1.37
C LEU A 19 -12.10 -12.17 -1.96
N GLN A 20 -12.71 -11.46 -2.91
CA GLN A 20 -12.15 -10.25 -3.51
C GLN A 20 -12.10 -9.13 -2.47
N ALA A 21 -13.17 -8.92 -1.70
CA ALA A 21 -13.21 -7.94 -0.61
C ALA A 21 -12.22 -8.28 0.52
N LEU A 22 -12.08 -9.56 0.88
CA LEU A 22 -11.10 -10.03 1.86
C LEU A 22 -9.68 -9.82 1.35
N PHE A 23 -9.41 -10.09 0.06
CA PHE A 23 -8.13 -9.83 -0.56
C PHE A 23 -7.79 -8.33 -0.57
N TRP A 24 -8.73 -7.47 -0.97
CA TRP A 24 -8.56 -6.01 -0.94
C TRP A 24 -8.42 -5.45 0.48
N SER A 25 -9.15 -6.02 1.45
CA SER A 25 -9.03 -5.69 2.88
C SER A 25 -7.65 -6.07 3.43
N LEU A 26 -7.16 -7.27 3.13
CA LEU A 26 -5.81 -7.73 3.52
C LEU A 26 -4.71 -6.87 2.92
N VAL A 27 -4.83 -6.54 1.62
CA VAL A 27 -3.88 -5.65 0.93
C VAL A 27 -3.91 -4.26 1.57
N SER A 28 -5.09 -3.71 1.82
CA SER A 28 -5.24 -2.40 2.47
C SER A 28 -4.69 -2.42 3.90
N LEU A 29 -4.97 -3.44 4.70
CA LEU A 29 -4.49 -3.56 6.07
C LEU A 29 -2.96 -3.67 6.13
N ARG A 30 -2.32 -4.30 5.15
CA ARG A 30 -0.85 -4.38 5.08
C ARG A 30 -0.22 -3.05 4.68
N VAL A 31 -0.83 -2.31 3.76
CA VAL A 31 -0.33 -1.01 3.31
C VAL A 31 -0.56 0.07 4.37
N PHE A 32 -1.76 0.14 4.96
CA PHE A 32 -2.11 1.15 5.97
C PHE A 32 -1.62 0.78 7.38
N GLY A 33 -1.55 -0.51 7.73
CA GLY A 33 -1.04 -0.95 9.03
C GLY A 33 0.45 -0.68 9.23
N ALA A 34 1.22 -0.60 8.15
CA ALA A 34 2.62 -0.15 8.19
C ALA A 34 2.75 1.35 8.52
N ALA A 35 1.74 2.16 8.21
CA ALA A 35 1.76 3.60 8.49
C ALA A 35 1.35 3.93 9.93
N LEU A 36 0.39 3.20 10.52
CA LEU A 36 -0.09 3.47 11.89
C LEU A 36 0.89 3.04 13.00
N LEU A 37 1.79 2.09 12.75
CA LEU A 37 2.80 1.68 13.73
C LEU A 37 4.02 2.61 13.79
N SER A 38 4.08 3.65 12.96
CA SER A 38 5.20 4.60 12.94
C SER A 38 4.98 5.81 13.85
N GLU A 39 3.87 5.88 14.57
CA GLU A 39 3.60 6.93 15.52
C GLU A 39 3.89 6.43 16.94
N GLU A 40 4.63 7.24 17.70
CA GLU A 40 4.89 7.12 19.14
C GLU A 40 6.20 6.44 19.57
N LYS A 41 7.25 7.27 19.67
CA LYS A 41 8.05 7.42 20.91
C LYS A 41 8.90 8.70 20.85
N THR A 42 8.27 9.86 21.03
CA THR A 42 9.02 11.10 21.28
C THR A 42 9.33 11.19 22.76
N THR A 43 10.33 10.42 23.22
CA THR A 43 10.94 10.67 24.52
C THR A 43 11.59 12.04 24.48
N ALA A 44 11.28 12.89 25.46
CA ALA A 44 11.81 14.23 25.65
C ALA A 44 13.35 14.24 25.62
N ALA A 45 13.91 14.38 24.42
CA ALA A 45 15.31 14.60 24.20
C ALA A 45 15.55 16.11 24.19
N GLU A 46 16.62 16.52 24.85
CA GLU A 46 17.22 17.85 24.74
C GLU A 46 17.15 18.34 23.28
N ARG A 47 16.69 19.58 23.06
CA ARG A 47 16.44 20.09 21.70
C ARG A 47 17.74 20.01 20.88
N PRO A 48 17.74 19.42 19.68
CA PRO A 48 18.96 19.21 18.91
C PRO A 48 19.51 20.55 18.37
N CYS A 49 20.83 20.63 18.16
CA CYS A 49 21.48 21.91 17.82
C CYS A 49 21.03 22.52 16.50
N TRP A 50 20.66 21.69 15.51
CA TRP A 50 20.15 22.14 14.21
C TRP A 50 18.77 22.83 14.29
N LEU A 51 18.11 22.78 15.44
CA LEU A 51 16.87 23.50 15.72
C LEU A 51 17.12 24.90 16.31
N LEU A 52 18.33 25.14 16.82
CA LEU A 52 18.71 26.34 17.57
C LEU A 52 19.73 27.19 16.80
N GLU A 53 20.44 26.62 15.83
CA GLU A 53 21.56 27.22 15.13
C GLU A 53 21.50 26.88 13.63
N ASP A 54 22.15 27.71 12.82
CA ASP A 54 22.39 27.39 11.41
C ASP A 54 23.30 26.17 11.29
N PHE A 55 22.98 25.29 10.36
CA PHE A 55 23.70 24.05 10.13
C PHE A 55 24.07 23.88 8.64
N VAL A 56 25.12 23.13 8.39
CA VAL A 56 25.56 22.73 7.05
C VAL A 56 25.42 21.22 6.92
N VAL A 57 24.91 20.74 5.78
CA VAL A 57 24.79 19.30 5.50
C VAL A 57 26.16 18.75 5.10
N THR A 58 26.72 17.89 5.94
CA THR A 58 28.05 17.29 5.75
C THR A 58 27.97 15.94 5.06
N ALA A 59 26.84 15.22 5.16
CA ALA A 59 26.61 13.98 4.42
C ALA A 59 25.17 13.94 3.89
N GLU A 60 25.03 13.48 2.64
CA GLU A 60 23.74 13.36 1.97
C GLU A 60 22.81 12.35 2.66
N CYS A 61 21.52 12.51 2.37
CA CYS A 61 20.46 11.66 2.90
C CYS A 61 20.64 10.20 2.46
N SER A 62 20.80 9.29 3.42
CA SER A 62 21.09 7.87 3.18
C SER A 62 20.20 6.95 4.03
N PRO A 63 19.94 5.72 3.57
CA PRO A 63 19.11 4.78 4.32
C PRO A 63 19.82 4.34 5.60
N CYS A 64 19.08 4.30 6.71
CA CYS A 64 19.60 3.79 7.97
C CYS A 64 19.90 2.29 7.89
N THR A 65 20.97 1.87 8.55
CA THR A 65 21.25 0.44 8.75
C THR A 65 20.33 -0.15 9.83
N ALA A 66 20.16 -1.48 9.86
CA ALA A 66 19.29 -2.16 10.84
C ALA A 66 19.68 -1.88 12.31
N PHE A 67 20.96 -1.59 12.56
CA PHE A 67 21.42 -1.17 13.89
C PHE A 67 21.03 0.27 14.20
N GLN A 68 21.20 1.18 13.24
CA GLN A 68 20.84 2.60 13.38
C GLN A 68 19.33 2.80 13.53
N THR A 69 18.51 2.02 12.84
CA THR A 69 17.04 2.12 12.98
C THR A 69 16.55 1.86 14.41
N THR A 70 17.25 0.99 15.16
CA THR A 70 16.89 0.67 16.55
C THR A 70 17.54 1.62 17.54
N SER A 71 18.76 2.09 17.25
CA SER A 71 19.55 2.90 18.19
C SER A 71 19.33 4.41 18.04
N TRP A 72 19.04 4.90 16.83
CA TRP A 72 18.93 6.32 16.53
C TRP A 72 17.48 6.73 16.37
N ALA A 73 17.02 7.61 17.26
CA ALA A 73 15.67 8.19 17.16
C ALA A 73 15.45 8.94 15.83
N SER A 74 16.51 9.53 15.25
CA SER A 74 16.46 10.23 13.96
C SER A 74 16.10 9.32 12.78
N CYS A 75 16.30 8.00 12.89
CA CYS A 75 15.89 7.04 11.86
C CYS A 75 14.42 6.62 11.96
N GLY A 76 13.75 6.83 13.09
CA GLY A 76 12.38 6.38 13.33
C GLY A 76 11.33 6.87 12.31
N PRO A 77 11.25 8.17 11.99
CA PRO A 77 10.13 8.70 11.21
C PRO A 77 10.19 8.38 9.71
N THR A 78 11.37 8.35 9.09
CA THR A 78 11.50 8.10 7.63
C THR A 78 12.34 6.88 7.28
N GLY A 79 13.19 6.37 8.20
CA GLY A 79 14.20 5.36 7.91
C GLY A 79 15.43 5.89 7.16
N PHE A 80 15.53 7.22 6.97
CA PHE A 80 16.66 7.88 6.31
C PHE A 80 17.21 8.99 7.20
N VAL A 81 18.53 9.16 7.16
CA VAL A 81 19.24 10.19 7.92
C VAL A 81 20.27 10.90 7.07
N GLU A 82 20.46 12.17 7.39
CA GLU A 82 21.56 12.99 6.89
C GLU A 82 22.39 13.51 8.06
N ARG A 83 23.68 13.77 7.81
CA ARG A 83 24.59 14.30 8.83
C ARG A 83 24.73 15.80 8.65
N VAL A 84 24.51 16.56 9.71
CA VAL A 84 24.62 18.02 9.72
C VAL A 84 25.64 18.48 10.75
N ASN A 85 26.38 19.52 10.43
CA ASN A 85 27.29 20.20 11.35
C ASN A 85 26.67 21.55 11.76
N CYS A 86 26.45 21.74 13.06
CA CYS A 86 25.96 22.99 13.62
C CYS A 86 27.09 24.03 13.66
N THR A 87 26.91 25.15 12.96
CA THR A 87 27.99 26.12 12.69
C THR A 87 28.53 26.80 13.93
N ARG A 88 27.68 27.12 14.91
CA ARG A 88 28.08 27.83 16.14
C ARG A 88 28.69 26.88 17.17
N SER A 89 28.12 25.69 17.35
CA SER A 89 28.64 24.66 18.27
C SER A 89 29.77 23.80 17.68
N ASN A 90 29.99 23.84 16.36
CA ASN A 90 30.84 22.89 15.62
C ASN A 90 30.55 21.43 15.96
N LYS A 91 29.27 21.07 16.12
CA LYS A 91 28.84 19.74 16.53
C LYS A 91 28.14 19.03 15.38
N ASP A 92 28.58 17.81 15.11
CA ASP A 92 27.91 16.93 14.16
C ASP A 92 26.72 16.24 14.82
N GLU A 93 25.54 16.36 14.22
CA GLU A 93 24.30 15.71 14.63
C GLU A 93 23.65 15.00 13.45
N TYR A 94 22.80 14.01 13.76
CA TYR A 94 22.02 13.28 12.76
C TYR A 94 20.57 13.71 12.79
N LYS A 95 20.02 14.08 11.63
CA LYS A 95 18.60 14.42 11.49
C LYS A 95 17.92 13.52 10.48
N SER A 96 16.63 13.30 10.68
CA SER A 96 15.80 12.62 9.69
C SER A 96 15.70 13.48 8.43
N CYS A 97 15.83 12.84 7.27
CA CYS A 97 15.70 13.49 5.97
C CYS A 97 14.58 12.84 5.16
N ARG A 98 14.01 13.63 4.25
CA ARG A 98 13.02 13.18 3.26
C ARG A 98 13.72 13.03 1.92
N SER A 99 13.99 11.79 1.52
CA SER A 99 14.63 11.49 0.23
C SER A 99 13.59 11.40 -0.88
N SER A 100 13.83 12.09 -2.02
CA SER A 100 13.03 11.95 -3.24
C SER A 100 13.02 10.50 -3.76
N LEU A 101 14.12 9.76 -3.58
CA LEU A 101 14.22 8.35 -3.99
C LEU A 101 13.23 7.44 -3.25
N LEU A 102 12.86 7.78 -2.01
CA LEU A 102 11.83 7.04 -1.27
C LEU A 102 10.45 7.31 -1.86
N GLU A 103 10.17 8.57 -2.18
CA GLU A 103 8.90 8.99 -2.77
C GLU A 103 8.68 8.33 -4.12
N GLU A 104 9.71 8.28 -4.97
CA GLU A 104 9.65 7.60 -6.27
C GLU A 104 9.35 6.10 -6.13
N ARG A 105 9.99 5.42 -5.17
CA ARG A 105 9.75 3.98 -4.92
C ARG A 105 8.36 3.72 -4.38
N LEU A 106 7.88 4.54 -3.45
CA LEU A 106 6.52 4.45 -2.91
C LEU A 106 5.49 4.72 -4.01
N PHE A 107 5.73 5.74 -4.83
CA PHE A 107 4.91 6.09 -5.97
C PHE A 107 4.81 4.93 -6.96
N TRP A 108 5.93 4.34 -7.38
CA TRP A 108 5.93 3.20 -8.31
C TRP A 108 5.22 1.97 -7.75
N ARG A 109 5.38 1.68 -6.46
CA ARG A 109 4.66 0.57 -5.81
C ARG A 109 3.15 0.81 -5.78
N PHE A 110 2.74 2.04 -5.48
CA PHE A 110 1.33 2.43 -5.47
C PHE A 110 0.73 2.36 -6.87
N GLU A 111 1.38 2.99 -7.85
CA GLU A 111 0.95 3.04 -9.25
C GLU A 111 0.80 1.62 -9.83
N ALA A 112 1.82 0.76 -9.63
CA ALA A 112 1.76 -0.63 -10.06
C ALA A 112 0.61 -1.40 -9.40
N SER A 113 0.36 -1.18 -8.11
CA SER A 113 -0.73 -1.83 -7.38
C SER A 113 -2.10 -1.41 -7.91
N MET A 114 -2.29 -0.11 -8.17
CA MET A 114 -3.52 0.45 -8.73
C MET A 114 -3.77 -0.02 -10.17
N LEU A 115 -2.72 -0.15 -10.99
CA LEU A 115 -2.82 -0.71 -12.33
C LEU A 115 -3.27 -2.17 -12.31
N VAL A 116 -2.67 -3.01 -11.45
CA VAL A 116 -3.05 -4.42 -11.32
C VAL A 116 -4.49 -4.57 -10.80
N LEU A 117 -4.90 -3.75 -9.83
CA LEU A 117 -6.28 -3.68 -9.34
C LEU A 117 -7.26 -3.36 -10.48
N THR A 118 -6.93 -2.37 -11.30
CA THR A 118 -7.79 -1.93 -12.39
C THR A 118 -7.92 -3.02 -13.47
N LEU A 119 -6.80 -3.61 -13.87
CA LEU A 119 -6.79 -4.69 -14.86
C LEU A 119 -7.54 -5.93 -14.39
N SER A 120 -7.31 -6.37 -13.16
CA SER A 120 -8.02 -7.52 -12.58
C SER A 120 -9.53 -7.29 -12.50
N SER A 121 -9.95 -6.10 -12.07
CA SER A 121 -11.37 -5.73 -12.02
C SER A 121 -12.01 -5.71 -13.41
N SER A 122 -11.32 -5.15 -14.40
CA SER A 122 -11.77 -5.15 -15.80
C SER A 122 -11.95 -6.57 -16.34
N VAL A 123 -10.96 -7.44 -16.15
CA VAL A 123 -11.01 -8.85 -16.58
C VAL A 123 -12.20 -9.59 -15.95
N VAL A 124 -12.43 -9.43 -14.65
CA VAL A 124 -13.55 -10.05 -13.94
C VAL A 124 -14.89 -9.60 -14.53
N VAL A 125 -15.04 -8.30 -14.82
CA VAL A 125 -16.28 -7.76 -15.41
C VAL A 125 -16.52 -8.33 -16.80
N VAL A 126 -15.50 -8.36 -17.67
CA VAL A 126 -15.61 -8.88 -19.03
C VAL A 126 -15.93 -10.38 -19.05
N LEU A 127 -15.26 -11.18 -18.21
CA LEU A 127 -15.54 -12.61 -18.09
C LEU A 127 -16.98 -12.85 -17.64
N ARG A 128 -17.45 -12.09 -16.66
CA ARG A 128 -18.84 -12.17 -16.20
C ARG A 128 -19.83 -11.82 -17.30
N GLN A 129 -19.59 -10.74 -18.05
CA GLN A 129 -20.43 -10.34 -19.17
C GLN A 129 -20.50 -11.46 -20.22
N ARG A 130 -19.35 -12.00 -20.65
CA ARG A 130 -19.28 -13.10 -21.62
C ARG A 130 -20.00 -14.36 -21.14
N LEU A 131 -19.93 -14.69 -19.85
CA LEU A 131 -20.67 -15.83 -19.29
C LEU A 131 -22.18 -15.61 -19.34
N LEU A 132 -22.65 -14.40 -19.00
CA LEU A 132 -24.07 -14.06 -19.09
C LEU A 132 -24.57 -14.08 -20.53
N ASP A 133 -23.78 -13.59 -21.49
CA ASP A 133 -24.12 -13.60 -22.91
C ASP A 133 -24.22 -15.02 -23.46
N ARG A 134 -23.28 -15.91 -23.10
CA ARG A 134 -23.37 -17.33 -23.47
C ARG A 134 -24.65 -17.98 -22.93
N LEU A 135 -24.96 -17.76 -21.65
CA LEU A 135 -26.18 -18.29 -21.03
C LEU A 135 -27.46 -17.72 -21.66
N ALA A 136 -27.46 -16.46 -22.10
CA ALA A 136 -28.60 -15.87 -22.79
C ALA A 136 -28.80 -16.51 -24.18
N SER A 137 -27.72 -16.71 -24.94
CA SER A 137 -27.78 -17.34 -26.27
C SER A 137 -28.24 -18.80 -26.22
N GLU A 138 -27.80 -19.56 -25.21
CA GLU A 138 -28.27 -20.94 -24.99
C GLU A 138 -29.76 -21.02 -24.67
N LYS A 139 -30.30 -20.05 -23.92
CA LYS A 139 -31.74 -19.98 -23.63
C LYS A 139 -32.56 -19.75 -24.90
N VAL A 140 -32.12 -18.84 -25.77
CA VAL A 140 -32.79 -18.57 -27.06
C VAL A 140 -32.74 -19.80 -27.96
N ARG A 141 -31.59 -20.48 -28.03
CA ARG A 141 -31.41 -21.66 -28.88
C ARG A 141 -32.29 -22.84 -28.48
N ARG A 142 -32.49 -23.08 -27.17
CA ARG A 142 -33.41 -24.11 -26.67
C ARG A 142 -34.88 -23.80 -26.95
N GLN A 143 -35.26 -22.53 -27.04
CA GLN A 143 -36.62 -22.16 -27.44
C GLN A 143 -36.92 -22.45 -28.92
N ILE A 144 -35.89 -22.45 -29.78
CA ILE A 144 -36.03 -22.76 -31.21
C ILE A 144 -36.10 -24.28 -31.45
N GLU A 145 -35.39 -25.08 -30.65
CA GLU A 145 -35.40 -26.56 -30.76
C GLU A 145 -36.68 -27.19 -30.16
N SER A 146 -37.47 -26.45 -29.38
CA SER A 146 -38.72 -26.93 -28.77
C SER A 146 -40.00 -26.57 -29.55
N ILE A 147 -39.87 -25.89 -30.69
CA ILE A 147 -40.96 -25.57 -31.63
C ILE A 147 -40.93 -26.62 -32.75
#